data_AF-A0A3C1PXX9-F1
#
_entry.id   AF-A0A3C1PXX9-F1
#
_cell.length_a   1.000
_cell.length_b   1.000
_cell.length_c   1.000
_cell.angle_alpha   90.00
_cell.angle_beta   90.00
_cell.angle_gamma   90.00
#
_symmetry.space_group_name_H-M   'P 1'
#
loop_
_entity.id
_entity.type
_entity.pdbx_description
1 polymer ?
#
loop_
_entity_poly.entity_id
_entity_poly.type
_entity_poly.pdbx_seq_one_letter_code
_entity_poly.pdbx_strand_id
1 'polypeptide(L)'
;WPLFGAVNQLLAGLAFLVITFWLRRRGLPYFLALIPGILMLILPAIAMSLNLRDFADKNSWLLFGFGFTTIIIEVWMIVEAISVWKKSKGILEIEENRPEATGDEGGRSC
;
A
#
# COMPACT_ATOMS: atom_id res chain seq x y z
N TRP A 1 18.21 12.78 -10.32
CA TRP A 1 17.46 11.55 -10.70
C TRP A 1 16.94 10.70 -9.55
N PRO A 2 17.70 10.35 -8.49
CA PRO A 2 17.20 9.46 -7.43
C PRO A 2 15.94 10.00 -6.74
N LEU A 3 15.79 11.33 -6.67
CA LEU A 3 14.62 11.99 -6.10
C LEU A 3 13.30 11.71 -6.86
N PHE A 4 13.34 11.68 -8.20
CA PHE A 4 12.17 11.36 -9.01
C PHE A 4 11.75 9.90 -8.82
N GLY A 5 12.74 9.00 -8.78
CA GLY A 5 12.51 7.59 -8.48
C GLY A 5 11.88 7.39 -7.11
N ALA A 6 12.40 8.07 -6.08
CA ALA A 6 11.88 7.98 -4.71
C ALA A 6 10.42 8.43 -4.61
N VAL A 7 10.04 9.57 -5.22
CA VAL A 7 8.64 10.02 -5.22
C VAL A 7 7.73 9.03 -5.93
N ASN A 8 8.16 8.47 -7.07
CA ASN A 8 7.39 7.45 -7.77
C ASN A 8 7.23 6.15 -6.93
N GLN A 9 8.26 5.78 -6.17
CA GLN A 9 8.21 4.66 -5.25
C GLN A 9 7.25 4.92 -4.08
N LEU A 10 7.15 6.14 -3.59
CA LEU A 10 6.12 6.50 -2.60
C LEU A 10 4.71 6.39 -3.16
N LEU A 11 4.47 6.83 -4.40
CA LEU A 11 3.17 6.68 -5.06
C LEU A 11 2.82 5.20 -5.27
N ALA A 12 3.79 4.39 -5.69
CA ALA A 12 3.64 2.95 -5.80
C ALA A 12 3.37 2.31 -4.43
N GLY A 13 4.11 2.73 -3.38
CA GLY A 13 3.93 2.29 -2.01
C GLY A 13 2.53 2.58 -1.50
N LEU A 14 2.01 3.79 -1.72
CA LEU A 14 0.64 4.17 -1.41
C LEU A 14 -0.39 3.30 -2.14
N ALA A 15 -0.20 3.07 -3.44
CA ALA A 15 -1.08 2.21 -4.23
C ALA A 15 -1.12 0.77 -3.70
N PHE A 16 0.04 0.17 -3.40
CA PHE A 16 0.12 -1.15 -2.77
C PHE A 16 -0.54 -1.17 -1.39
N LEU A 17 -0.40 -0.10 -0.61
CA LEU A 17 -1.04 0.06 0.68
C LEU A 17 -2.57 0.00 0.57
N VAL A 18 -3.13 0.77 -0.36
CA VAL A 18 -4.58 0.81 -0.64
C VAL A 18 -5.07 -0.56 -1.12
N ILE A 19 -4.37 -1.19 -2.06
CA ILE A 19 -4.73 -2.53 -2.56
C ILE A 19 -4.67 -3.57 -1.45
N THR A 20 -3.64 -3.53 -0.60
CA THR A 20 -3.49 -4.44 0.53
C THR A 20 -4.65 -4.30 1.51
N PHE A 21 -5.06 -3.07 1.82
CA PHE A 21 -6.21 -2.81 2.68
C PHE A 21 -7.53 -3.24 2.04
N TRP A 22 -7.68 -3.01 0.74
CA TRP A 22 -8.86 -3.45 -0.01
C TRP A 22 -9.00 -4.98 -0.01
N LEU A 23 -7.91 -5.72 -0.30
CA LEU A 23 -7.87 -7.18 -0.24
C LEU A 23 -8.16 -7.69 1.17
N ARG A 24 -7.54 -7.08 2.18
CA ARG A 24 -7.73 -7.42 3.60
C ARG A 24 -9.18 -7.22 4.05
N ARG A 25 -9.83 -6.14 3.62
CA ARG A 25 -11.24 -5.87 3.93
C ARG A 25 -12.18 -6.91 3.29
N ARG A 26 -11.82 -7.44 2.12
CA ARG A 26 -12.57 -8.50 1.40
C ARG A 26 -12.23 -9.93 1.85
N GLY A 27 -11.35 -10.11 2.84
CA GLY A 27 -10.90 -11.45 3.27
C GLY A 27 -10.07 -12.21 2.23
N LEU A 28 -9.59 -11.53 1.17
CA LEU A 28 -8.77 -12.10 0.10
C LEU A 28 -7.29 -12.19 0.53
N PRO A 29 -6.47 -13.03 -0.14
CA PRO A 29 -5.04 -13.16 0.18
C PRO A 29 -4.27 -11.86 -0.10
N TYR A 30 -4.12 -11.04 0.94
CA TYR A 30 -3.47 -9.72 0.87
C TYR A 30 -1.94 -9.79 0.81
N PHE A 31 -1.33 -10.95 1.11
CA PHE A 31 0.12 -11.12 1.15
C PHE A 31 0.81 -10.82 -0.18
N LEU A 32 0.13 -11.08 -1.31
CA LEU A 32 0.65 -10.82 -2.66
C LEU A 32 0.92 -9.33 -2.91
N ALA A 33 0.10 -8.44 -2.36
CA ALA A 33 0.28 -6.99 -2.46
C ALA A 33 1.15 -6.43 -1.32
N LEU A 34 1.06 -7.03 -0.12
CA LEU A 34 1.78 -6.55 1.05
C LEU A 34 3.30 -6.71 0.90
N ILE A 35 3.77 -7.86 0.42
CA ILE A 35 5.21 -8.15 0.27
C ILE A 35 5.91 -7.14 -0.66
N PRO A 36 5.46 -6.91 -1.92
CA PRO A 36 6.06 -5.91 -2.78
C PRO A 36 5.86 -4.49 -2.24
N GLY A 37 4.72 -4.20 -1.58
CA GLY A 37 4.48 -2.91 -0.94
C GLY A 37 5.49 -2.56 0.15
N ILE A 38 5.87 -3.53 1.00
CA ILE A 38 6.89 -3.34 2.05
C ILE A 38 8.26 -3.07 1.42
N LEU A 39 8.67 -3.86 0.42
CA LEU A 39 9.94 -3.64 -0.26
C LEU A 39 10.00 -2.28 -0.93
N MET A 40 8.88 -1.83 -1.53
CA MET A 40 8.74 -0.51 -2.14
C MET A 40 8.77 0.66 -1.15
N LEU A 41 8.63 0.42 0.16
CA LEU A 41 8.79 1.45 1.20
C LEU A 41 10.13 1.36 1.93
N ILE A 42 10.78 0.20 1.97
CA ILE A 42 12.03 0.05 2.72
C ILE A 42 13.27 0.34 1.86
N LEU A 43 13.30 -0.18 0.62
CA LEU A 43 14.45 0.01 -0.25
C LEU A 43 14.69 1.49 -0.60
N PRO A 44 13.66 2.32 -0.90
CA PRO A 44 13.86 3.73 -1.17
C PRO A 44 14.30 4.49 0.08
N ALA A 45 13.75 4.20 1.25
CA ALA A 45 14.16 4.81 2.52
C ALA A 45 15.66 4.65 2.78
N ILE A 46 16.21 3.45 2.56
CA ILE A 46 17.64 3.18 2.71
C ILE A 46 18.43 3.96 1.66
N ALA A 47 18.04 3.88 0.38
CA ALA A 47 18.71 4.58 -0.71
C ALA A 47 18.69 6.11 -0.52
N MET A 48 17.59 6.67 -0.04
CA MET A 48 17.47 8.10 0.22
C MET A 48 18.30 8.54 1.42
N SER A 49 18.35 7.72 2.47
CA SER A 49 19.20 8.00 3.64
C SER A 49 20.68 8.10 3.26
N LEU A 50 21.14 7.29 2.30
CA LEU A 50 22.50 7.38 1.74
C LEU A 50 22.68 8.63 0.88
N ASN A 51 21.76 8.89 -0.06
CA ASN A 51 21.82 10.09 -0.91
C ASN A 51 21.76 11.39 -0.11
N LEU A 52 21.04 11.43 1.01
CA LEU A 52 20.93 12.62 1.84
C LEU A 52 22.28 13.03 2.43
N ARG A 53 23.13 12.07 2.78
CA ARG A 53 24.51 12.32 3.23
C ARG A 53 25.35 12.90 2.09
N ASP A 54 25.29 12.27 0.91
CA ASP A 54 25.99 12.77 -0.28
C ASP A 54 25.56 14.19 -0.68
N PHE A 55 24.28 14.53 -0.50
CA PHE A 55 23.77 15.87 -0.81
C PHE A 55 24.23 16.93 0.18
N ALA A 56 24.44 16.55 1.44
CA ALA A 56 25.03 17.42 2.46
C ALA A 56 26.50 17.69 2.14
N ASP A 57 27.27 16.66 1.80
CA ASP A 57 28.69 16.79 1.46
C ASP A 57 28.91 17.63 0.19
N LYS A 58 28.00 17.53 -0.78
CA LYS A 58 28.04 18.30 -2.04
C LYS A 58 27.44 19.70 -1.93
N ASN A 59 27.06 20.19 -0.73
CA ASN A 59 26.41 21.48 -0.52
C ASN A 59 25.12 21.71 -1.35
N SER A 60 24.45 20.64 -1.75
CA SER A 60 23.26 20.68 -2.60
C SER A 60 21.98 20.81 -1.76
N TRP A 61 21.82 21.97 -1.13
CA TRP A 61 20.75 22.26 -0.15
C TRP A 61 19.32 22.05 -0.67
N LEU A 62 19.05 22.33 -1.94
CA LEU A 62 17.74 22.08 -2.55
C LEU A 62 17.39 20.59 -2.59
N LEU A 63 18.32 19.75 -3.07
CA LEU A 63 18.12 18.30 -3.13
C LEU A 63 18.04 17.70 -1.73
N PHE A 64 18.83 18.22 -0.79
CA PHE A 64 18.78 17.84 0.61
C PHE A 64 17.38 18.10 1.20
N GLY A 65 16.83 19.31 1.02
CA GLY A 65 15.51 19.67 1.55
C GLY A 65 14.38 18.79 1.00
N PHE A 66 14.37 18.54 -0.31
CA PHE A 66 13.40 17.63 -0.92
C PHE A 66 13.58 16.18 -0.44
N GLY A 67 14.82 15.69 -0.36
CA GLY A 67 15.12 14.33 0.11
C GLY A 67 14.70 14.12 1.55
N PHE A 68 14.99 15.10 2.41
CA PHE A 68 14.57 15.09 3.82
C PHE A 68 13.05 15.09 3.98
N THR A 69 12.35 15.94 3.22
CA THR A 69 10.87 15.98 3.22
C THR A 69 10.27 14.64 2.76
N THR A 70 10.89 14.03 1.74
CA THR A 70 10.46 12.72 1.20
C THR A 70 10.55 11.64 2.28
N ILE A 71 11.65 11.57 3.04
CA ILE A 71 11.80 10.62 4.15
C ILE A 71 10.75 10.86 5.24
N ILE A 72 10.44 12.13 5.57
CA ILE A 72 9.39 12.44 6.56
C ILE A 72 8.03 11.88 6.11
N ILE A 73 7.66 12.10 4.85
CA ILE A 73 6.40 11.59 4.29
C ILE A 73 6.38 10.06 4.28
N GLU A 74 7.50 9.43 3.92
CA GLU A 74 7.65 7.97 3.93
C GLU A 74 7.43 7.38 5.33
N VAL A 75 8.09 7.94 6.34
CA VAL A 75 7.91 7.52 7.74
C VAL A 75 6.47 7.72 8.20
N TRP A 76 5.86 8.86 7.85
CA TRP A 76 4.46 9.12 8.18
C TRP A 76 3.53 8.09 7.53
N MET A 77 3.73 7.73 6.26
CA MET A 77 2.94 6.67 5.60
C MET A 77 3.05 5.32 6.31
N ILE A 78 4.25 4.94 6.79
CA ILE A 78 4.43 3.70 7.55
C ILE A 78 3.64 3.75 8.85
N VAL A 79 3.65 4.88 9.55
CA VAL A 79 2.87 5.07 10.79
C VAL A 79 1.37 4.96 10.52
N GLU A 80 0.87 5.63 9.47
CA GLU A 80 -0.54 5.55 9.06
C GLU A 80 -0.94 4.11 8.70
N ALA A 81 -0.09 3.40 7.96
CA ALA A 81 -0.32 2.00 7.62
C ALA A 81 -0.52 1.13 8.86
N ILE A 82 0.35 1.26 9.86
CA ILE A 82 0.28 0.48 11.10
C ILE A 82 -0.96 0.86 11.93
N SER A 83 -1.28 2.15 11.99
CA SER A 83 -2.47 2.66 12.68
C SER A 83 -3.77 2.10 12.10
N VAL A 84 -3.89 2.13 10.77
CA VAL A 84 -5.07 1.63 10.04
C VAL A 84 -5.15 0.10 10.06
N TRP A 85 -4.01 -0.61 10.13
CA TRP A 85 -3.95 -2.08 10.15
C TRP A 85 -4.83 -2.72 11.21
N LYS A 86 -4.90 -2.11 12.40
CA LYS A 86 -5.72 -2.59 13.52
C LYS A 86 -7.21 -2.31 13.31
N LYS A 87 -7.56 -1.22 12.63
CA LYS A 87 -8.95 -0.79 12.39
C LYS A 87 -9.61 -1.50 11.21
N SER A 88 -8.86 -2.13 10.32
CA SER A 88 -9.40 -2.66 9.07
C SER A 88 -10.15 -4.01 9.17
N LYS A 89 -10.16 -4.67 10.33
CA LYS A 89 -10.95 -5.90 10.54
C LYS A 89 -12.38 -5.48 10.90
N GLY A 90 -13.35 -5.59 9.99
CA GLY A 90 -14.74 -5.35 10.41
C GLY A 90 -15.82 -5.19 9.35
N ILE A 91 -15.52 -5.26 8.05
CA ILE A 91 -16.58 -5.16 7.03
C ILE A 91 -16.54 -6.42 6.18
N LEU A 92 -17.14 -7.47 6.74
CA LEU A 92 -17.67 -8.58 5.97
C LEU A 92 -18.82 -7.99 5.15
N GLU A 93 -18.77 -8.13 3.83
CA GLU A 93 -19.94 -7.87 3.00
C GLU A 93 -21.09 -8.69 3.61
N ILE A 94 -22.21 -8.02 3.94
CA ILE A 94 -23.46 -8.73 4.13
C ILE A 94 -23.64 -9.52 2.85
N GLU A 95 -23.75 -10.83 3.00
CA GLU A 95 -24.06 -11.78 1.93
C GLU A 95 -25.41 -11.34 1.34
N GLU A 96 -25.40 -10.34 0.46
CA GLU A 96 -26.59 -9.78 -0.15
C GLU A 96 -27.07 -10.80 -1.15
N ASN A 97 -27.90 -11.70 -0.63
CA ASN A 97 -28.92 -12.40 -1.37
C ASN A 97 -28.40 -13.06 -2.65
N ARG A 98 -27.60 -14.13 -2.51
CA ARG A 98 -27.76 -15.21 -3.47
C ARG A 98 -29.18 -15.72 -3.18
N PRO A 99 -30.18 -15.53 -4.07
CA PRO A 99 -31.44 -16.21 -3.87
C PRO A 99 -31.08 -17.68 -3.68
N GLU A 100 -31.54 -18.26 -2.57
CA GLU A 100 -31.53 -19.71 -2.42
C GLU A 100 -31.97 -20.25 -3.77
N ALA A 101 -31.13 -21.07 -4.40
CA ALA A 101 -31.63 -21.98 -5.39
C ALA A 101 -32.54 -22.92 -4.61
N THR A 102 -33.76 -22.44 -4.30
CA THR A 102 -34.87 -23.24 -3.86
C THR A 102 -35.00 -24.26 -4.97
N GLY A 103 -34.56 -25.49 -4.67
CA GLY A 103 -35.09 -26.62 -5.40
C GLY A 103 -36.61 -26.48 -5.31
N ASP A 104 -37.27 -26.37 -6.45
CA ASP A 104 -37.97 -27.52 -6.98
C ASP A 104 -38.54 -27.24 -8.38
N GLU A 105 -38.76 -28.34 -9.09
CA GLU A 105 -39.87 -28.54 -10.04
C GLU A 105 -40.01 -27.67 -11.30
N GLY A 106 -39.49 -28.23 -12.38
CA GLY A 106 -39.93 -28.01 -13.76
C GLY A 106 -39.29 -29.08 -14.65
N GLY A 107 -39.60 -30.36 -14.47
CA GLY A 107 -40.93 -30.85 -14.81
C GLY A 107 -40.95 -31.17 -16.29
N ARG A 108 -40.47 -32.38 -16.59
CA ARG A 108 -40.81 -33.21 -17.76
C ARG A 108 -41.89 -32.59 -18.65
N SER A 109 -41.48 -32.03 -19.78
CA SER A 109 -42.36 -31.88 -20.93
C SER A 109 -41.54 -32.10 -22.19
N CYS A 110 -41.63 -33.35 -22.65
CA CYS A 110 -41.43 -33.89 -24.00
C CYS A 110 -40.09 -33.64 -24.70
#